data_AF-A0A8T3XQM7-F1
#
_entry.id   AF-A0A8T3XQM7-F1
#
_cell.length_a   1.000
_cell.length_b   1.000
_cell.length_c   1.000
_cell.angle_alpha   90.00
_cell.angle_beta   90.00
_cell.angle_gamma   90.00
#
_symmetry.space_group_name_H-M   'P 1'
#
loop_
_entity.id
_entity.type
_entity.pdbx_description
1 polymer ?
#
loop_
_entity_poly.entity_id
_entity_poly.type
_entity_poly.pdbx_seq_one_letter_code
_entity_poly.pdbx_strand_id
1 'polypeptide(L)'
;MIKTKKAISPLIATVLLIGFAIAIAILVWFWYGNIIKEQAEKTGASASGKLACASEVKYTIKSSCYNQNENQILIQIENKGTTIDDLRISVQGSLNTKIISTGTVISATETKQVNAPYNTVEIGTLQKVTIIPVVIRDNAPTACSDKKQELKNIKPC
;
A
#
# COMPACT_ATOMS: atom_id res chain seq x y z
N MET A 1 -5.92 64.38 -27.76
CA MET A 1 -7.15 63.60 -27.57
C MET A 1 -7.05 62.81 -26.28
N ILE A 2 -7.73 63.23 -25.22
CA ILE A 2 -7.74 62.51 -23.93
C ILE A 2 -8.92 61.54 -23.97
N LYS A 3 -8.63 60.23 -24.03
CA LYS A 3 -9.65 59.16 -23.91
C LYS A 3 -10.32 59.27 -22.54
N THR A 4 -11.57 59.68 -22.50
CA THR A 4 -12.41 59.60 -21.30
C THR A 4 -12.55 58.13 -20.87
N LYS A 5 -11.92 57.76 -19.75
CA LYS A 5 -12.10 56.45 -19.14
C LYS A 5 -13.52 56.39 -18.56
N LYS A 6 -14.35 55.47 -19.03
CA LYS A 6 -15.67 55.23 -18.43
C LYS A 6 -15.44 54.68 -17.02
N ALA A 7 -15.71 55.50 -16.00
CA ALA A 7 -15.74 55.04 -14.62
C ALA A 7 -16.96 54.13 -14.46
N ILE A 8 -16.72 52.88 -14.09
CA ILE A 8 -17.79 51.95 -13.71
C ILE A 8 -18.45 52.53 -12.47
N SER A 9 -19.79 52.63 -12.45
CA SER A 9 -20.53 53.15 -11.30
C SER A 9 -20.14 52.35 -10.05
N PRO A 10 -19.68 53.02 -8.97
CA PRO A 10 -19.22 52.36 -7.74
C PRO A 10 -20.22 51.34 -7.17
N LEU A 11 -21.51 51.56 -7.39
CA LEU A 11 -22.59 50.72 -6.89
C LEU A 11 -22.73 49.39 -7.66
N ILE A 12 -22.37 49.36 -8.96
CA ILE A 12 -22.43 48.13 -9.76
C ILE A 12 -21.23 47.22 -9.44
N ALA A 13 -20.07 47.82 -9.19
CA ALA A 13 -18.85 47.08 -8.85
C ALA A 13 -18.98 46.29 -7.55
N THR A 14 -19.63 46.86 -6.53
CA THR A 14 -19.82 46.20 -5.23
C THR A 14 -20.78 45.02 -5.33
N VAL A 15 -21.89 45.16 -6.07
CA VAL A 15 -22.84 44.05 -6.28
C VAL A 15 -22.18 42.90 -7.03
N LEU A 16 -21.38 43.21 -8.07
CA LEU A 16 -20.65 42.20 -8.83
C LEU A 16 -19.61 41.47 -7.95
N LEU A 17 -18.91 42.20 -7.07
CA LEU A 17 -17.96 41.61 -6.12
C LEU A 17 -18.64 40.70 -5.10
N ILE A 18 -19.79 41.09 -4.57
CA ILE A 18 -20.56 40.25 -3.62
C ILE A 18 -21.04 38.97 -4.32
N GLY A 19 -21.60 39.09 -5.52
CA GLY A 19 -22.02 37.92 -6.30
C GLY A 19 -20.87 36.95 -6.59
N PHE A 20 -19.69 37.49 -6.92
CA PHE A 20 -18.50 36.69 -7.14
C PHE A 20 -18.01 35.99 -5.87
N ALA A 21 -18.01 36.67 -4.72
CA ALA A 21 -17.63 36.08 -3.44
C ALA A 21 -18.55 34.91 -3.05
N ILE A 22 -19.86 35.05 -3.25
CA ILE A 22 -20.83 33.98 -2.97
C ILE A 22 -20.60 32.78 -3.89
N ALA A 23 -20.36 33.02 -5.18
CA ALA A 23 -20.08 31.95 -6.13
C ALA A 23 -18.82 31.16 -5.75
N ILE A 24 -17.75 31.85 -5.32
CA ILE A 24 -16.53 31.19 -4.82
C ILE A 24 -16.83 30.39 -3.55
N ALA A 25 -17.58 30.95 -2.60
CA ALA A 25 -17.90 30.26 -1.35
C ALA A 25 -18.61 28.93 -1.60
N ILE A 26 -19.57 28.90 -2.53
CA ILE A 26 -20.29 27.68 -2.92
C ILE A 26 -19.33 26.66 -3.55
N LEU A 27 -18.44 27.11 -4.45
CA LEU A 27 -17.47 26.24 -5.10
C LEU A 27 -16.51 25.59 -4.09
N VAL A 28 -15.98 26.39 -3.15
CA VAL A 28 -15.10 25.91 -2.08
C VAL A 28 -15.82 24.90 -1.19
N TRP A 29 -17.09 25.13 -0.86
CA TRP A 29 -17.88 24.21 -0.05
C TRP A 29 -18.02 22.83 -0.71
N PHE A 30 -18.30 22.78 -2.01
CA PHE A 30 -18.39 21.51 -2.75
C PHE A 30 -17.07 20.77 -2.81
N TRP A 31 -15.96 21.48 -2.99
CA TRP A 31 -14.63 20.86 -3.02
C TRP A 31 -14.22 20.32 -1.65
N TYR A 32 -14.48 21.09 -0.58
CA TYR A 32 -14.13 20.70 0.80
C TYR A 32 -14.87 19.44 1.27
N GLY A 33 -16.15 19.30 0.91
CA GLY A 33 -16.93 18.10 1.26
C GLY A 33 -16.36 16.81 0.66
N ASN A 34 -15.84 16.85 -0.56
CA ASN A 34 -15.24 15.69 -1.21
C ASN A 34 -13.90 15.31 -0.56
N ILE A 35 -13.07 16.29 -0.22
CA ILE A 35 -11.79 16.06 0.46
C ILE A 35 -12.02 15.37 1.81
N ILE A 36 -12.99 15.84 2.61
CA ILE A 36 -13.27 15.24 3.92
C ILE A 36 -13.73 13.80 3.77
N LYS A 37 -14.64 13.52 2.82
CA LYS A 37 -15.13 12.15 2.59
C LYS A 37 -14.00 11.21 2.21
N GLU A 38 -13.17 11.60 1.23
CA GLU A 38 -12.01 10.79 0.84
C GLU A 38 -11.04 10.56 1.99
N GLN A 39 -10.80 11.59 2.82
CA GLN A 39 -9.90 11.48 3.95
C GLN A 39 -10.46 10.58 5.05
N ALA A 40 -11.77 10.67 5.33
CA ALA A 40 -12.46 9.81 6.27
C ALA A 40 -12.46 8.34 5.81
N GLU A 41 -12.74 8.09 4.53
CA GLU A 41 -12.69 6.75 3.93
C GLU A 41 -11.27 6.15 3.99
N LYS A 42 -10.25 6.90 3.57
CA LYS A 42 -8.85 6.45 3.64
C LYS A 42 -8.41 6.15 5.07
N THR A 43 -8.85 6.95 6.04
CA THR A 43 -8.54 6.75 7.46
C THR A 43 -9.25 5.54 8.03
N GLY A 44 -10.54 5.36 7.72
CA GLY A 44 -11.33 4.20 8.12
C GLY A 44 -10.75 2.91 7.55
N ALA A 45 -10.49 2.87 6.25
CA ALA A 45 -9.89 1.72 5.56
C ALA A 45 -8.53 1.32 6.15
N SER A 46 -7.68 2.31 6.46
CA SER A 46 -6.38 2.09 7.08
C SER A 46 -6.50 1.54 8.51
N ALA A 47 -7.50 2.00 9.28
CA ALA A 47 -7.75 1.51 10.63
C ALA A 47 -8.29 0.06 10.60
N SER A 48 -9.24 -0.23 9.71
CA SER A 48 -9.77 -1.58 9.47
C SER A 48 -8.67 -2.55 9.04
N GLY A 49 -7.80 -2.14 8.11
CA GLY A 49 -6.66 -2.93 7.67
C GLY A 49 -5.67 -3.23 8.81
N LYS A 50 -5.34 -2.23 9.64
CA LYS A 50 -4.47 -2.42 10.81
C LYS A 50 -5.08 -3.37 11.85
N LEU A 51 -6.39 -3.26 12.07
CA LEU A 51 -7.10 -4.16 12.98
C LEU A 51 -7.05 -5.60 12.46
N ALA A 52 -7.37 -5.82 11.18
CA ALA A 52 -7.29 -7.12 10.54
C ALA A 52 -5.86 -7.73 10.64
N CYS A 53 -4.83 -6.92 10.42
CA CYS A 53 -3.43 -7.34 10.60
C CYS A 53 -3.14 -7.78 12.05
N ALA A 54 -3.69 -7.11 13.05
CA ALA A 54 -3.40 -7.39 14.46
C ALA A 54 -4.10 -8.65 14.96
N SER A 55 -5.39 -8.81 14.65
CA SER A 55 -6.28 -9.83 15.22
C SER A 55 -6.50 -11.05 14.31
N GLU A 56 -6.60 -10.84 13.00
CA GLU A 56 -7.08 -11.86 12.05
C GLU A 56 -5.94 -12.55 11.29
N VAL A 57 -4.86 -11.83 10.97
CA VAL A 57 -3.73 -12.38 10.21
C VAL A 57 -2.88 -13.28 11.09
N LYS A 58 -2.88 -14.58 10.77
CA LYS A 58 -2.08 -15.61 11.43
C LYS A 58 -1.54 -16.56 10.37
N TYR A 59 -0.23 -16.56 10.15
CA TYR A 59 0.41 -17.46 9.19
C TYR A 59 1.71 -18.03 9.75
N THR A 60 2.17 -19.13 9.16
CA THR A 60 3.40 -19.81 9.55
C THR A 60 4.13 -20.28 8.30
N ILE A 61 5.44 -20.10 8.27
CA ILE A 61 6.29 -20.67 7.22
C ILE A 61 6.58 -22.13 7.57
N LYS A 62 6.14 -23.06 6.73
CA LYS A 62 6.37 -24.51 6.91
C LYS A 62 7.77 -24.90 6.47
N SER A 63 8.17 -24.41 5.30
CA SER A 63 9.45 -24.73 4.68
C SER A 63 9.91 -23.55 3.83
N SER A 64 11.22 -23.42 3.69
CA SER A 64 11.83 -22.43 2.83
C SER A 64 13.16 -22.96 2.33
N CYS A 65 13.40 -22.92 1.02
CA CYS A 65 14.67 -23.28 0.43
C CYS A 65 14.97 -22.42 -0.80
N TYR A 66 16.23 -22.34 -1.19
CA TYR A 66 16.68 -21.59 -2.35
C TYR A 66 17.04 -22.54 -3.50
N ASN A 67 16.38 -22.41 -4.64
CA ASN A 67 16.70 -23.17 -5.86
C ASN A 67 17.72 -22.40 -6.71
N GLN A 68 18.95 -22.92 -6.76
CA GLN A 68 20.05 -22.33 -7.52
C GLN A 68 19.84 -22.41 -9.04
N ASN A 69 19.14 -23.45 -9.52
CA ASN A 69 18.93 -23.66 -10.96
C ASN A 69 17.90 -22.67 -11.52
N GLU A 70 16.87 -22.36 -10.73
CA GLU A 70 15.78 -21.48 -11.14
C GLU A 70 15.95 -20.02 -10.67
N ASN A 71 16.99 -19.73 -9.86
CA ASN A 71 17.20 -18.42 -9.26
C ASN A 71 15.96 -17.93 -8.48
N GLN A 72 15.36 -18.82 -7.67
CA GLN A 72 14.14 -18.55 -6.92
C GLN A 72 14.21 -19.09 -5.50
N ILE A 73 13.63 -18.34 -4.56
CA ILE A 73 13.41 -18.77 -3.18
C ILE A 73 11.99 -19.31 -3.11
N LEU A 74 11.87 -20.58 -2.73
CA LEU A 74 10.62 -21.30 -2.58
C LEU A 74 10.21 -21.22 -1.11
N ILE A 75 9.02 -20.68 -0.84
CA ILE A 75 8.52 -20.47 0.52
C ILE A 75 7.13 -21.08 0.63
N GLN A 76 6.97 -22.07 1.51
CA GLN A 76 5.68 -22.68 1.77
C GLN A 76 5.04 -22.01 2.99
N ILE A 77 3.91 -21.35 2.76
CA ILE A 77 3.20 -20.56 3.76
C ILE A 77 1.88 -21.25 4.07
N GLU A 78 1.66 -21.54 5.34
CA GLU A 78 0.37 -21.99 5.88
C GLU A 78 -0.34 -20.80 6.51
N ASN A 79 -1.48 -20.42 5.94
CA ASN A 79 -2.35 -19.41 6.51
C ASN A 79 -3.33 -20.08 7.48
N LYS A 80 -3.39 -19.64 8.73
CA LYS A 80 -4.35 -20.09 9.75
C LYS A 80 -5.34 -18.99 10.15
N GLY A 81 -5.23 -17.82 9.54
CA GLY A 81 -6.04 -16.66 9.82
C GLY A 81 -7.02 -16.36 8.70
N THR A 82 -7.31 -15.07 8.53
CA THR A 82 -8.10 -14.54 7.40
C THR A 82 -7.30 -14.60 6.09
N THR A 83 -7.99 -14.38 4.96
CA THR A 83 -7.36 -14.31 3.64
C THR A 83 -6.27 -13.24 3.60
N ILE A 84 -5.11 -13.61 3.05
CA ILE A 84 -3.99 -12.72 2.74
C ILE A 84 -4.06 -12.41 1.25
N ASP A 85 -4.22 -11.13 0.90
CA ASP A 85 -4.43 -10.71 -0.49
C ASP A 85 -3.13 -10.60 -1.28
N ASP A 86 -2.02 -10.28 -0.61
CA ASP A 86 -0.69 -10.22 -1.22
C ASP A 86 0.41 -10.48 -0.17
N LEU A 87 1.61 -10.85 -0.63
CA LEU A 87 2.79 -10.97 0.20
C LEU A 87 3.91 -10.09 -0.34
N ARG A 88 4.45 -9.25 0.53
CA ARG A 88 5.70 -8.52 0.27
C ARG A 88 6.87 -9.30 0.81
N ILE A 89 7.72 -9.78 -0.09
CA ILE A 89 8.92 -10.53 0.23
C ILE A 89 10.12 -9.61 0.00
N SER A 90 10.82 -9.26 1.08
CA SER A 90 12.08 -8.52 1.04
C SER A 90 13.24 -9.49 1.14
N VAL A 91 13.97 -9.66 0.04
CA VAL A 91 15.15 -10.51 -0.06
C VAL A 91 16.39 -9.63 0.09
N GLN A 92 17.12 -9.83 1.17
CA GLN A 92 18.33 -9.08 1.50
C GLN A 92 19.56 -9.98 1.34
N GLY A 93 20.49 -9.55 0.50
CA GLY A 93 21.81 -10.14 0.39
C GLY A 93 22.92 -9.16 0.72
N SER A 94 24.16 -9.57 0.45
CA SER A 94 25.36 -8.77 0.76
C SER A 94 25.55 -7.54 -0.12
N LEU A 95 24.95 -7.50 -1.31
CA LEU A 95 25.08 -6.36 -2.22
C LEU A 95 23.86 -5.44 -2.19
N ASN A 96 22.66 -6.01 -2.18
CA ASN A 96 21.43 -5.24 -2.29
C ASN A 96 20.24 -5.92 -1.59
N THR A 97 19.14 -5.17 -1.46
CA THR A 97 17.83 -5.68 -1.00
C THR A 97 16.80 -5.47 -2.09
N LYS A 98 16.03 -6.53 -2.40
CA LYS A 98 14.94 -6.49 -3.39
C LYS A 98 13.62 -6.79 -2.69
N ILE A 99 12.64 -5.92 -2.89
CA ILE A 99 11.27 -6.10 -2.39
C ILE A 99 10.41 -6.56 -3.56
N ILE A 100 9.73 -7.69 -3.40
CA ILE A 100 8.86 -8.29 -4.39
C ILE A 100 7.45 -8.39 -3.82
N SER A 101 6.46 -7.93 -4.59
CA SER A 101 5.04 -8.24 -4.36
C SER A 101 4.69 -9.44 -5.21
N THR A 102 4.05 -10.45 -4.60
CA THR A 102 3.82 -11.74 -5.25
C THR A 102 2.50 -11.76 -6.02
N GLY A 103 1.59 -10.83 -5.75
CA GLY A 103 0.23 -10.81 -6.28
C GLY A 103 -0.56 -12.08 -5.95
N THR A 104 -0.09 -12.84 -4.96
CA THR A 104 -0.61 -14.16 -4.65
C THR A 104 -1.57 -14.08 -3.47
N VAL A 105 -2.84 -14.36 -3.74
CA VAL A 105 -3.85 -14.53 -2.71
C VAL A 105 -3.67 -15.90 -2.04
N ILE A 106 -3.70 -15.91 -0.71
CA ILE A 106 -3.70 -17.12 0.14
C ILE A 106 -4.96 -17.09 0.99
N SER A 107 -5.88 -18.00 0.71
CA SER A 107 -7.17 -18.09 1.40
C SER A 107 -6.97 -18.48 2.87
N ALA A 108 -7.99 -18.23 3.69
CA ALA A 108 -8.00 -18.73 5.07
C ALA A 108 -7.79 -20.25 5.09
N THR A 109 -6.97 -20.75 6.02
CA THR A 109 -6.64 -22.18 6.19
C THR A 109 -5.87 -22.84 5.04
N GLU A 110 -5.50 -22.09 4.00
CA GLU A 110 -4.77 -22.61 2.84
C GLU A 110 -3.26 -22.70 3.12
N THR A 111 -2.62 -23.74 2.57
CA THR A 111 -1.16 -23.79 2.44
C THR A 111 -0.78 -23.60 1.00
N LYS A 112 0.06 -22.60 0.72
CA LYS A 112 0.48 -22.24 -0.63
C LYS A 112 1.98 -22.04 -0.71
N GLN A 113 2.55 -22.46 -1.85
CA GLN A 113 3.94 -22.18 -2.17
C GLN A 113 4.02 -20.87 -2.95
N VAL A 114 4.98 -20.03 -2.56
CA VAL A 114 5.23 -18.73 -3.14
C VAL A 114 6.69 -18.66 -3.56
N ASN A 115 6.92 -18.17 -4.78
CA ASN A 115 8.24 -18.10 -5.37
C ASN A 115 8.70 -16.65 -5.40
N ALA A 116 9.86 -16.36 -4.80
CA ALA A 116 10.48 -15.05 -4.85
C ALA A 116 11.72 -15.11 -5.75
N PRO A 117 11.80 -14.33 -6.85
CA PRO A 117 12.98 -14.30 -7.70
C PRO A 117 14.20 -13.79 -6.90
N TYR A 118 15.32 -14.48 -7.03
CA TYR A 118 16.58 -14.15 -6.38
C TYR A 118 17.73 -14.32 -7.37
N ASN A 119 18.35 -13.20 -7.73
CA ASN A 119 19.51 -13.17 -8.60
C ASN A 119 20.76 -12.93 -7.76
N THR A 120 21.66 -13.92 -7.71
CA THR A 120 22.93 -13.84 -6.97
C THR A 120 23.85 -12.73 -7.46
N VAL A 121 23.74 -12.33 -8.73
CA VAL A 121 24.54 -11.24 -9.31
C VAL A 121 24.08 -9.88 -8.81
N GLU A 122 22.76 -9.68 -8.70
CA GLU A 122 22.17 -8.40 -8.23
C GLU A 122 22.19 -8.28 -6.71
N ILE A 123 21.87 -9.37 -6.01
CA ILE A 123 21.57 -9.36 -4.57
C ILE A 123 22.80 -9.81 -3.74
N GLY A 124 23.71 -10.56 -4.35
CA GLY A 124 24.89 -11.13 -3.69
C GLY A 124 24.57 -12.44 -2.97
N THR A 125 25.23 -12.68 -1.84
CA THR A 125 24.97 -13.84 -0.96
C THR A 125 23.74 -13.59 -0.09
N LEU A 126 22.80 -14.55 -0.06
CA LEU A 126 21.56 -14.44 0.69
C LEU A 126 21.82 -14.34 2.20
N GLN A 127 21.35 -13.28 2.83
CA GLN A 127 21.51 -13.05 4.27
C GLN A 127 20.19 -13.23 5.03
N LYS A 128 19.13 -12.63 4.50
CA LYS A 128 17.84 -12.54 5.19
C LYS A 128 16.69 -12.44 4.19
N VAL A 129 15.60 -13.14 4.48
CA VAL A 129 14.32 -12.96 3.77
C VAL A 129 13.28 -12.53 4.78
N THR A 130 12.58 -11.44 4.50
CA THR A 130 11.49 -10.95 5.33
C THR A 130 10.19 -11.05 4.54
N ILE A 131 9.18 -11.69 5.12
CA ILE A 131 7.86 -11.83 4.52
C ILE A 131 6.89 -10.98 5.33
N ILE A 132 6.13 -10.12 4.64
CA ILE A 132 5.14 -9.22 5.23
C ILE A 132 3.82 -9.45 4.49
N PRO A 133 2.76 -9.92 5.16
CA PRO A 133 1.47 -10.07 4.51
C PRO A 133 0.79 -8.72 4.30
N VAL A 134 0.01 -8.64 3.25
CA VAL A 134 -0.80 -7.49 2.88
C VAL A 134 -2.25 -7.95 2.80
N VAL A 135 -3.12 -7.20 3.47
CA VAL A 135 -4.57 -7.39 3.42
C VAL A 135 -5.21 -6.16 2.78
N ILE A 136 -6.26 -6.38 2.01
CA ILE A 136 -7.04 -5.32 1.37
C ILE A 136 -8.36 -5.21 2.12
N ARG A 137 -8.62 -4.02 2.67
CA ARG A 137 -9.90 -3.66 3.29
C ARG A 137 -10.35 -2.35 2.66
N ASP A 138 -11.60 -2.28 2.22
CA ASP A 138 -12.19 -1.09 1.60
C ASP A 138 -11.32 -0.52 0.45
N ASN A 139 -10.79 -1.40 -0.40
CA ASN A 139 -9.86 -1.09 -1.50
C ASN A 139 -8.52 -0.44 -1.09
N ALA A 140 -8.17 -0.44 0.20
CA ALA A 140 -6.89 0.04 0.70
C ALA A 140 -5.96 -1.14 1.08
N PRO A 141 -4.82 -1.34 0.39
CA PRO A 141 -3.84 -2.35 0.77
C PRO A 141 -3.09 -1.92 2.03
N THR A 142 -3.15 -2.75 3.07
CA THR A 142 -2.47 -2.53 4.35
C THR A 142 -1.43 -3.62 4.59
N ALA A 143 -0.16 -3.22 4.72
CA ALA A 143 0.93 -4.14 5.02
C ALA A 143 1.06 -4.39 6.53
N CYS A 144 0.95 -5.66 6.93
CA CYS A 144 0.98 -6.08 8.32
C CYS A 144 2.42 -6.22 8.84
N SER A 145 3.11 -5.08 8.96
CA SER A 145 4.53 -5.03 9.38
C SER A 145 4.79 -5.67 10.74
N ASP A 146 3.80 -5.66 11.64
CA ASP A 146 3.89 -6.25 12.98
C ASP A 146 3.84 -7.78 12.97
N LYS A 147 3.36 -8.40 11.88
CA LYS A 147 3.29 -9.86 11.69
C LYS A 147 4.41 -10.38 10.80
N LYS A 148 5.42 -9.56 10.50
CA LYS A 148 6.52 -9.97 9.63
C LYS A 148 7.25 -11.20 10.17
N GLN A 149 7.65 -12.09 9.27
CA GLN A 149 8.50 -13.24 9.60
C GLN A 149 9.83 -13.11 8.88
N GLU A 150 10.91 -13.34 9.62
CA GLU A 150 12.27 -13.24 9.13
C GLU A 150 12.91 -14.62 9.09
N LEU A 151 13.37 -15.00 7.90
CA LEU A 151 14.14 -16.22 7.67
C LEU A 151 15.61 -15.84 7.52
N LYS A 152 16.47 -16.48 8.31
CA LYS A 152 17.92 -16.38 8.22
C LYS A 152 18.49 -17.75 7.83
N ASN A 153 19.61 -17.74 7.11
CA ASN A 153 20.32 -18.97 6.72
C ASN A 153 19.44 -19.97 5.93
N ILE A 154 18.73 -19.49 4.91
CA ILE A 154 17.95 -20.37 4.03
C ILE A 154 18.91 -21.30 3.30
N LYS A 155 18.65 -22.60 3.40
CA LYS A 155 19.46 -23.65 2.76
C LYS A 155 19.07 -23.83 1.29
N PRO A 156 19.98 -24.32 0.44
CA PRO A 156 19.59 -24.77 -0.89
C PRO A 156 18.56 -25.89 -0.80
N CYS A 157 17.64 -25.92 -1.77
CA CYS A 157 16.94 -27.15 -2.13
C CYS A 157 17.97 -28.07 -2.82
#